data_AF-A0AAR2J5N7-F1
#
_entry.id   AF-A0AAR2J5N7-F1
#
_cell.length_a   1.000
_cell.length_b   1.000
_cell.length_c   1.000
_cell.angle_alpha   90.00
_cell.angle_beta   90.00
_cell.angle_gamma   90.00
#
_symmetry.space_group_name_H-M   'P 1'
#
loop_
_entity.id
_entity.type
_entity.pdbx_description
1 polymer ?
#
loop_
_entity_poly.entity_id
_entity_poly.type
_entity_poly.pdbx_seq_one_letter_code
_entity_poly.pdbx_strand_id
1 'polypeptide(L)'
;MTKEDEKQLGQEGIVDLEEPKKMTREDWRKKKELEEQRKLGNAPAEVDEEGKDINPHIPQYIASVPWYIDPSKRPTLKHQRPQSEKQTEFSAIGDWYKRGKSVATKYRKGACENCGAMTHQKKDCLERPRKVGAKFSGTGIAPDEHQQIQLSMDYDGKRDRWNGYDPDEHMRIVEEYSKVDLAKRTLKAQKLQEELATGKLMDQTVIHPLPLLLFLQEREHNSEDEDEDKYADDIDMPGQNFDSKRRITVRNLRIREDIAKYLRNLDPNSAYYDPKTRAMRENPYSNTGKNPEEVGYAGDNFARYTGDTISMAQTQLFAWEAFDRGSDVHLQADPTKLELLHQSFKVKKEDFKEKQKESILEKYGGQEHLDAPPRELLLAQTEDYVEYSRHGAVIKGQEKAVARSKYEEDVLINNHTCIWGSYWKDGSWGYKCCHLLVKQSYCTGEAGKKTGRTANCQYDVHGVSPQMHQEKMKEKKKSKKHKKKDADSSDEEDESKKKEKLKRALTAEDQRLKQVAEMMQIDERKRPYNSLKEVREPTEEEMEAFRMKRSRPDDPMASFLNQ
;
A
#
# COMPACT_ATOMS: atom_id res chain seq x y z
N MET A 1 -67.43 41.56 -13.89
CA MET A 1 -67.88 41.73 -15.28
C MET A 1 -67.38 43.06 -15.80
N THR A 2 -66.17 43.06 -16.35
CA THR A 2 -65.59 44.12 -17.17
C THR A 2 -65.10 43.45 -18.45
N LYS A 3 -65.44 44.04 -19.61
CA LYS A 3 -65.36 43.46 -20.97
C LYS A 3 -63.93 43.36 -21.54
N GLU A 4 -62.93 43.17 -20.69
CA GLU A 4 -61.51 43.11 -21.11
C GLU A 4 -60.90 41.70 -20.98
N ASP A 5 -61.52 40.80 -20.21
CA ASP A 5 -60.97 39.45 -19.98
C ASP A 5 -61.37 38.41 -21.05
N GLU A 6 -62.29 38.74 -21.97
CA GLU A 6 -62.69 37.85 -23.07
C GLU A 6 -61.81 38.00 -24.33
N LYS A 7 -60.82 38.91 -24.34
CA LYS A 7 -59.93 39.13 -25.50
C LYS A 7 -58.56 38.46 -25.41
N GLN A 8 -58.25 37.73 -24.34
CA GLN A 8 -56.95 37.03 -24.17
C GLN A 8 -57.00 35.51 -24.38
N LEU A 9 -58.15 34.94 -24.74
CA LEU A 9 -58.33 33.50 -24.98
C LEU A 9 -58.44 33.12 -26.48
N GLY A 10 -57.96 33.98 -27.39
CA GLY A 10 -58.10 33.81 -28.84
C GLY A 10 -56.81 33.90 -29.67
N GLN A 11 -55.64 33.84 -29.04
CA GLN A 11 -54.35 33.75 -29.73
C GLN A 11 -53.55 32.56 -29.18
N GLU A 12 -54.17 31.38 -29.25
CA GLU A 12 -53.40 30.14 -29.31
C GLU A 12 -52.57 30.19 -30.59
N GLY A 13 -51.26 30.22 -30.42
CA GLY A 13 -50.29 30.28 -31.50
C GLY A 13 -50.53 29.14 -32.47
N ILE A 14 -50.92 29.51 -33.68
CA ILE A 14 -50.65 28.72 -34.88
C ILE A 14 -49.12 28.59 -34.92
N VAL A 15 -48.62 27.46 -34.44
CA VAL A 15 -47.25 27.03 -34.68
C VAL A 15 -47.22 26.74 -36.17
N ASP A 16 -46.67 27.68 -36.94
CA ASP A 16 -46.38 27.48 -38.35
C ASP A 16 -45.67 26.14 -38.51
N LEU A 17 -46.40 25.16 -39.06
CA LEU A 17 -45.83 23.93 -39.58
C LEU A 17 -45.03 24.33 -40.81
N GLU A 18 -43.79 24.81 -40.61
CA GLU A 18 -42.84 24.99 -41.70
C GLU A 18 -42.68 23.64 -42.42
N GLU A 19 -43.32 23.54 -43.58
CA GLU A 19 -43.13 22.42 -44.50
C GLU A 19 -41.62 22.22 -44.72
N PRO A 20 -41.13 20.97 -44.75
CA PRO A 20 -39.71 20.70 -44.85
C PRO A 20 -39.19 21.26 -46.18
N LYS A 21 -38.51 22.42 -46.12
CA LYS A 21 -37.76 22.99 -47.24
C LYS A 21 -36.86 21.87 -47.78
N LYS A 22 -37.04 21.52 -49.06
CA LYS A 22 -36.20 20.51 -49.73
C LYS A 22 -34.75 20.97 -49.60
N MET A 23 -33.96 20.22 -48.82
CA MET A 23 -32.53 20.48 -48.61
C MET A 23 -31.86 20.71 -49.97
N THR A 24 -31.16 21.83 -50.13
CA THR A 24 -30.40 22.08 -51.36
C THR A 24 -29.23 21.10 -51.45
N ARG A 25 -28.72 20.84 -52.66
CA ARG A 25 -27.57 19.95 -52.87
C ARG A 25 -26.34 20.41 -52.07
N GLU A 26 -26.20 21.72 -51.89
CA GLU A 26 -25.12 22.34 -51.12
C GLU A 26 -25.29 22.07 -49.63
N ASP A 27 -26.51 22.19 -49.09
CA ASP A 27 -26.78 21.89 -47.67
C ASP A 27 -26.61 20.39 -47.36
N TRP A 28 -26.93 19.51 -48.31
CA TRP A 28 -26.68 18.07 -48.16
C TRP A 28 -25.18 17.76 -48.12
N ARG A 29 -24.39 18.38 -49.00
CA ARG A 29 -22.92 18.27 -48.97
C ARG A 29 -22.36 18.80 -47.66
N LYS A 30 -22.77 19.99 -47.22
CA LYS A 30 -22.36 20.58 -45.93
C LYS A 30 -22.71 19.66 -44.76
N LYS A 31 -23.91 19.06 -44.75
CA LYS A 31 -24.31 18.13 -43.68
C LYS A 31 -23.44 16.87 -43.68
N LYS A 32 -23.10 16.33 -44.84
CA LYS A 32 -22.22 15.14 -44.94
C LYS A 32 -20.79 15.45 -44.55
N GLU A 33 -20.23 16.56 -45.03
CA GLU A 33 -18.90 17.03 -44.64
C GLU A 33 -18.82 17.31 -43.14
N LEU A 34 -19.86 17.94 -42.57
CA LEU A 34 -19.94 18.18 -41.14
C LEU A 34 -20.06 16.87 -40.34
N GLU A 35 -20.82 15.88 -40.84
CA GLU A 35 -20.88 14.53 -40.25
C GLU A 35 -19.51 13.83 -40.28
N GLU A 36 -18.75 13.97 -41.38
CA GLU A 36 -17.39 13.46 -41.48
C GLU A 36 -16.42 14.17 -40.52
N GLN A 37 -16.48 15.50 -40.44
CA GLN A 37 -15.69 16.28 -39.47
C GLN A 37 -16.04 15.92 -38.02
N ARG A 38 -17.32 15.63 -37.74
CA ARG A 38 -17.76 15.12 -36.42
C ARG A 38 -17.21 13.74 -36.12
N LYS A 39 -17.22 12.83 -37.09
CA LYS A 39 -16.59 11.50 -36.95
C LYS A 39 -15.08 11.56 -36.77
N LEU A 40 -14.45 12.60 -37.33
CA LEU A 40 -13.03 12.90 -37.12
C LEU A 40 -12.77 13.61 -35.77
N GLY A 41 -13.81 14.00 -35.03
CA GLY A 41 -13.70 14.71 -33.75
C GLY A 41 -13.33 16.20 -33.88
N ASN A 42 -13.39 16.76 -35.09
CA ASN A 42 -13.04 18.16 -35.36
C ASN A 42 -14.25 19.11 -35.23
N ALA A 43 -15.47 18.57 -35.29
CA ALA A 43 -16.72 19.31 -35.11
C ALA A 43 -17.52 18.77 -33.92
N PRO A 44 -18.24 19.64 -33.18
CA PRO A 44 -19.05 19.21 -32.04
C PRO A 44 -20.20 18.30 -32.47
N ALA A 45 -20.60 17.39 -31.58
CA ALA A 45 -21.71 16.47 -31.79
C ALA A 45 -23.04 17.19 -32.03
N GLU A 46 -24.03 16.48 -32.60
CA GLU A 46 -25.41 17.00 -32.61
C GLU A 46 -25.96 16.94 -31.20
N VAL A 47 -26.55 18.03 -30.72
CA VAL A 47 -27.18 18.08 -29.40
C VAL A 47 -28.66 17.81 -29.56
N ASP A 48 -29.21 16.90 -28.76
CA ASP A 48 -30.65 16.62 -28.73
C ASP A 48 -31.42 17.70 -27.95
N GLU A 49 -32.74 17.56 -27.90
CA GLU A 49 -33.61 18.48 -27.14
C GLU A 49 -33.47 18.40 -25.61
N GLU A 50 -32.82 17.35 -25.08
CA GLU A 50 -32.49 17.21 -23.65
C GLU A 50 -31.08 17.78 -23.34
N GLY A 51 -30.38 18.33 -24.34
CA GLY A 51 -29.02 18.83 -24.19
C GLY A 51 -27.94 17.74 -24.20
N LYS A 52 -28.26 16.52 -24.63
CA LYS A 52 -27.32 15.40 -24.72
C LYS A 52 -26.73 15.29 -26.11
N ASP A 53 -25.44 14.94 -26.14
CA ASP A 53 -24.70 14.75 -27.38
C ASP A 53 -25.07 13.42 -28.05
N ILE A 54 -25.47 13.49 -29.32
CA ILE A 54 -25.67 12.33 -30.19
C ILE A 54 -24.32 11.96 -30.78
N ASN A 55 -23.83 10.78 -30.40
CA ASN A 55 -22.55 10.27 -30.88
C ASN A 55 -22.54 10.20 -32.43
N PRO A 56 -21.62 10.91 -33.12
CA PRO A 56 -21.53 10.93 -34.59
C PRO A 56 -21.24 9.57 -35.26
N HIS A 57 -20.75 8.60 -34.49
CA HIS A 57 -20.50 7.25 -34.97
C HIS A 57 -21.76 6.37 -34.98
N ILE A 58 -22.90 6.85 -34.43
CA ILE A 58 -24.19 6.16 -34.58
C ILE A 58 -24.57 6.20 -36.07
N PRO A 59 -24.83 5.04 -36.71
CA PRO A 59 -25.25 5.01 -38.10
C PRO A 59 -26.49 5.87 -38.35
N GLN A 60 -26.52 6.53 -39.52
CA GLN A 60 -27.57 7.49 -39.87
C GLN A 60 -28.99 6.92 -39.75
N TYR A 61 -29.20 5.64 -40.06
CA TYR A 61 -30.53 5.00 -39.97
C TYR A 61 -31.01 4.79 -38.52
N ILE A 62 -30.11 4.73 -37.54
CA ILE A 62 -30.47 4.65 -36.11
C ILE A 62 -30.75 6.06 -35.57
N ALA A 63 -29.88 7.02 -35.90
CA ALA A 63 -29.99 8.40 -35.45
C ALA A 63 -31.14 9.17 -36.11
N SER A 64 -31.52 8.81 -37.34
CA SER A 64 -32.63 9.47 -38.04
C SER A 64 -33.95 9.13 -37.37
N VAL A 65 -34.68 10.17 -36.94
CA VAL A 65 -36.05 10.05 -36.44
C VAL A 65 -37.00 9.88 -37.63
N PRO A 66 -37.74 8.77 -37.72
CA PRO A 66 -38.78 8.60 -38.72
C PRO A 66 -39.92 9.62 -38.59
N TRP A 67 -40.56 9.94 -39.70
CA TRP A 67 -41.62 10.96 -39.81
C TRP A 67 -42.85 10.71 -38.93
N TYR A 68 -43.13 9.45 -38.57
CA TYR A 68 -44.28 9.05 -37.77
C TYR A 68 -44.07 9.24 -36.26
N ILE A 69 -42.84 9.54 -35.83
CA ILE A 69 -42.57 10.00 -34.46
C ILE A 69 -42.61 11.52 -34.45
N ASP A 70 -41.75 12.15 -35.25
CA ASP A 70 -41.70 13.60 -35.39
C ASP A 70 -41.57 14.00 -36.88
N PRO A 71 -42.53 14.76 -37.44
CA PRO A 71 -42.47 15.19 -38.84
C PRO A 71 -41.29 16.14 -39.11
N SER A 72 -40.85 16.87 -38.08
CA SER A 72 -39.78 17.87 -38.17
C SER A 72 -38.36 17.27 -38.22
N LYS A 73 -38.21 15.94 -38.11
CA LYS A 73 -36.91 15.21 -38.18
C LYS A 73 -35.80 15.86 -37.35
N ARG A 74 -36.16 16.33 -36.15
CA ARG A 74 -35.18 16.90 -35.22
C ARG A 74 -34.17 15.81 -34.82
N PRO A 75 -32.89 16.16 -34.61
CA PRO A 75 -31.89 15.20 -34.19
C PRO A 75 -32.18 14.80 -32.73
N THR A 76 -32.77 13.62 -32.53
CA THR A 76 -33.04 13.04 -31.21
C THR A 76 -32.95 11.51 -31.27
N LEU A 77 -32.59 10.89 -30.15
CA LEU A 77 -32.53 9.43 -30.01
C LEU A 77 -33.71 8.88 -29.19
N LYS A 78 -34.73 9.70 -28.91
CA LYS A 78 -35.90 9.31 -28.10
C LYS A 78 -36.69 8.14 -28.69
N HIS A 79 -36.78 8.03 -30.01
CA HIS A 79 -37.49 6.93 -30.68
C HIS A 79 -36.82 5.56 -30.50
N GLN A 80 -35.54 5.53 -30.14
CA GLN A 80 -34.80 4.31 -29.83
C GLN A 80 -34.91 3.90 -28.36
N ARG A 81 -35.51 4.74 -27.50
CA ARG A 81 -35.80 4.35 -26.11
C ARG A 81 -36.89 3.26 -26.10
N PRO A 82 -36.93 2.43 -25.04
CA PRO A 82 -37.98 1.43 -24.88
C PRO A 82 -39.38 2.03 -25.06
N GLN A 83 -40.15 1.46 -26.00
CA GLN A 83 -41.50 1.92 -26.34
C GLN A 83 -42.50 1.47 -25.28
N SER A 84 -43.38 2.37 -24.85
CA SER A 84 -44.40 2.08 -23.83
C SER A 84 -45.33 0.93 -24.23
N GLU A 85 -45.68 0.78 -25.51
CA GLU A 85 -46.52 -0.31 -26.01
C GLU A 85 -45.89 -1.71 -25.89
N LYS A 86 -44.55 -1.80 -25.89
CA LYS A 86 -43.81 -3.07 -25.74
C LYS A 86 -43.39 -3.34 -24.30
N GLN A 87 -43.47 -2.33 -23.44
CA GLN A 87 -43.21 -2.49 -22.02
C GLN A 87 -44.42 -3.17 -21.38
N THR A 88 -44.23 -4.42 -21.00
CA THR A 88 -45.20 -5.16 -20.20
C THR A 88 -45.07 -4.73 -18.75
N GLU A 89 -46.20 -4.36 -18.13
CA GLU A 89 -46.26 -4.07 -16.71
C GLU A 89 -46.26 -5.37 -15.90
N PHE A 90 -45.21 -5.55 -15.10
CA PHE A 90 -45.06 -6.70 -14.21
C PHE A 90 -45.43 -6.34 -12.78
N SER A 91 -45.97 -7.30 -12.04
CA SER A 91 -46.23 -7.14 -10.60
C SER A 91 -44.91 -7.09 -9.83
N ALA A 92 -44.86 -6.33 -8.74
CA ALA A 92 -43.63 -6.07 -8.00
C ALA A 92 -43.17 -7.29 -7.19
N ILE A 93 -41.89 -7.30 -6.80
CA ILE A 93 -41.36 -8.33 -5.91
C ILE A 93 -42.04 -8.23 -4.54
N GLY A 94 -42.68 -9.33 -4.10
CA GLY A 94 -43.50 -9.39 -2.89
C GLY A 94 -45.00 -9.47 -3.15
N ASP A 95 -45.48 -9.03 -4.32
CA ASP A 95 -46.88 -9.20 -4.70
C ASP A 95 -47.12 -10.66 -5.09
N TRP A 96 -47.74 -11.41 -4.19
CA TRP A 96 -48.08 -12.81 -4.41
C TRP A 96 -49.56 -13.09 -4.13
N TYR A 97 -50.02 -14.23 -4.63
CA TYR A 97 -51.36 -14.73 -4.37
C TYR A 97 -51.64 -14.79 -2.87
N LYS A 98 -52.79 -14.24 -2.47
CA LYS A 98 -53.21 -14.21 -1.06
C LYS A 98 -53.56 -15.62 -0.61
N ARG A 99 -52.74 -16.19 0.28
CA ARG A 99 -52.99 -17.48 0.93
C ARG A 99 -53.75 -17.29 2.25
N GLY A 100 -54.53 -18.28 2.67
CA GLY A 100 -55.37 -18.23 3.87
C GLY A 100 -56.88 -18.22 3.58
N LYS A 101 -57.70 -18.34 4.62
CA LYS A 101 -59.16 -18.42 4.51
C LYS A 101 -59.85 -17.32 5.35
N SER A 102 -61.01 -16.84 4.89
CA SER A 102 -61.79 -15.78 5.57
C SER A 102 -63.09 -16.33 6.19
N VAL A 103 -63.41 -15.97 7.43
CA VAL A 103 -64.43 -16.68 8.22
C VAL A 103 -65.87 -16.40 7.75
N ALA A 104 -66.65 -17.46 7.52
CA ALA A 104 -68.10 -17.41 7.24
C ALA A 104 -68.85 -18.43 8.10
N THR A 105 -70.04 -18.05 8.62
CA THR A 105 -70.78 -18.86 9.63
C THR A 105 -72.14 -19.38 9.16
N LYS A 106 -72.65 -18.94 8.00
CA LYS A 106 -73.97 -19.34 7.47
C LYS A 106 -73.88 -19.71 5.98
N TYR A 107 -74.66 -20.70 5.57
CA TYR A 107 -74.81 -21.08 4.16
C TYR A 107 -75.49 -19.96 3.36
N ARG A 108 -74.94 -19.63 2.20
CA ARG A 108 -75.45 -18.58 1.30
C ARG A 108 -75.91 -19.18 -0.02
N LYS A 109 -76.93 -18.58 -0.66
CA LYS A 109 -77.41 -19.03 -1.97
C LYS A 109 -76.31 -18.79 -3.01
N GLY A 110 -75.97 -19.83 -3.78
CA GLY A 110 -74.85 -19.82 -4.72
C GLY A 110 -73.55 -20.41 -4.16
N ALA A 111 -73.51 -20.76 -2.87
CA ALA A 111 -72.37 -21.43 -2.27
C ALA A 111 -72.31 -22.91 -2.66
N CYS A 112 -71.10 -23.46 -2.67
CA CYS A 112 -70.81 -24.86 -2.88
C CYS A 112 -71.71 -25.75 -2.01
N GLU A 113 -72.40 -26.69 -2.64
CA GLU A 113 -73.33 -27.57 -1.94
C GLU A 113 -72.65 -28.51 -0.94
N ASN A 114 -71.35 -28.78 -1.16
CA ASN A 114 -70.55 -29.62 -0.29
C ASN A 114 -70.06 -28.87 0.95
N CYS A 115 -69.25 -27.81 0.81
CA CYS A 115 -68.57 -27.14 1.91
C CYS A 115 -69.25 -25.84 2.40
N GLY A 116 -70.03 -25.17 1.54
CA GLY A 116 -70.71 -23.91 1.86
C GLY A 116 -69.90 -22.63 1.58
N ALA A 117 -68.73 -22.72 0.94
CA ALA A 117 -67.98 -21.56 0.45
C ALA A 117 -68.54 -21.02 -0.87
N MET A 118 -68.45 -19.71 -1.10
CA MET A 118 -68.99 -19.02 -2.29
C MET A 118 -68.02 -18.95 -3.48
N THR A 119 -66.75 -19.24 -3.27
CA THR A 119 -65.65 -18.98 -4.21
C THR A 119 -65.45 -20.08 -5.26
N HIS A 120 -65.95 -21.29 -5.03
CA HIS A 120 -65.81 -22.43 -5.94
C HIS A 120 -67.09 -23.26 -6.06
N GLN A 121 -67.16 -24.10 -7.09
CA GLN A 121 -68.27 -25.03 -7.30
C GLN A 121 -68.01 -26.39 -6.61
N LYS A 122 -69.06 -27.21 -6.47
CA LYS A 122 -68.98 -28.53 -5.83
C LYS A 122 -67.90 -29.46 -6.41
N LYS A 123 -67.63 -29.35 -7.72
CA LYS A 123 -66.64 -30.19 -8.42
C LYS A 123 -65.20 -29.87 -8.01
N ASP A 124 -64.91 -28.58 -7.80
CA ASP A 124 -63.57 -28.07 -7.47
C ASP A 124 -63.40 -27.86 -5.95
N CYS A 125 -64.25 -28.51 -5.16
CA CYS A 125 -64.26 -28.38 -3.71
C CYS A 125 -63.04 -29.07 -3.09
N LEU A 126 -62.24 -28.30 -2.34
CA LEU A 126 -61.05 -28.79 -1.63
C LEU A 126 -61.41 -29.64 -0.40
N GLU A 127 -62.61 -29.45 0.15
CA GLU A 127 -63.11 -30.23 1.28
C GLU A 127 -63.64 -31.59 0.82
N ARG A 128 -63.47 -32.61 1.67
CA ARG A 128 -63.91 -33.99 1.40
C ARG A 128 -65.40 -34.04 1.01
N PRO A 129 -65.79 -34.76 -0.05
CA PRO A 129 -67.20 -34.90 -0.44
C PRO A 129 -68.06 -35.48 0.70
N ARG A 130 -69.06 -34.71 1.15
CA ARG A 130 -70.01 -35.10 2.20
C ARG A 130 -71.27 -35.72 1.59
N LYS A 131 -71.86 -36.70 2.30
CA LYS A 131 -73.11 -37.36 1.86
C LYS A 131 -74.32 -36.42 1.86
N VAL A 132 -74.48 -35.61 2.91
CA VAL A 132 -75.62 -34.68 3.07
C VAL A 132 -75.25 -33.26 2.61
N GLY A 133 -73.98 -32.85 2.66
CA GLY A 133 -73.51 -31.53 2.19
C GLY A 133 -73.99 -30.33 3.05
N ALA A 134 -73.23 -29.23 3.02
CA ALA A 134 -73.55 -27.99 3.75
C ALA A 134 -74.91 -27.39 3.38
N LYS A 135 -75.36 -27.56 2.13
CA LYS A 135 -76.62 -27.00 1.63
C LYS A 135 -77.85 -27.48 2.41
N PHE A 136 -77.83 -28.74 2.84
CA PHE A 136 -78.95 -29.36 3.54
C PHE A 136 -78.72 -29.46 5.05
N SER A 137 -77.46 -29.57 5.51
CA SER A 137 -77.16 -29.69 6.93
C SER A 137 -76.94 -28.35 7.65
N GLY A 138 -76.54 -27.29 6.94
CA GLY A 138 -76.20 -25.99 7.52
C GLY A 138 -75.01 -26.01 8.51
N THR A 139 -74.36 -27.16 8.67
CA THR A 139 -73.30 -27.41 9.66
C THR A 139 -71.93 -27.54 8.98
N GLY A 140 -70.88 -27.03 9.64
CA GLY A 140 -69.52 -27.06 9.11
C GLY A 140 -69.39 -26.31 7.79
N ILE A 141 -69.64 -24.99 7.83
CA ILE A 141 -69.47 -24.08 6.69
C ILE A 141 -67.98 -23.74 6.59
N ALA A 142 -67.39 -24.02 5.43
CA ALA A 142 -66.02 -23.64 5.18
C ALA A 142 -65.90 -22.12 5.03
N PRO A 143 -64.82 -21.50 5.55
CA PRO A 143 -64.51 -20.11 5.28
C PRO A 143 -64.31 -19.85 3.77
N ASP A 144 -64.69 -18.67 3.30
CA ASP A 144 -64.55 -18.28 1.90
C ASP A 144 -63.07 -18.00 1.55
N GLU A 145 -62.65 -18.40 0.35
CA GLU A 145 -61.31 -18.11 -0.15
C GLU A 145 -61.17 -16.63 -0.57
N HIS A 146 -59.94 -16.12 -0.66
CA HIS A 146 -59.70 -14.78 -1.20
C HIS A 146 -59.85 -14.77 -2.72
N GLN A 147 -60.37 -13.65 -3.26
CA GLN A 147 -60.28 -13.37 -4.69
C GLN A 147 -58.81 -13.18 -5.07
N GLN A 148 -58.33 -14.01 -5.98
CA GLN A 148 -56.95 -13.95 -6.44
C GLN A 148 -56.78 -12.86 -7.50
N ILE A 149 -55.71 -12.07 -7.36
CA ILE A 149 -55.33 -11.04 -8.32
C ILE A 149 -54.68 -11.73 -9.53
N GLN A 150 -54.93 -11.23 -10.74
CA GLN A 150 -54.21 -11.71 -11.92
C GLN A 150 -52.83 -11.06 -11.95
N LEU A 151 -51.81 -11.81 -11.55
CA LEU A 151 -50.43 -11.34 -11.52
C LEU A 151 -49.75 -11.59 -12.88
N SER A 152 -49.25 -10.51 -13.49
CA SER A 152 -48.35 -10.56 -14.65
C SER A 152 -46.91 -10.61 -14.13
N MET A 153 -46.30 -11.79 -14.17
CA MET A 153 -44.91 -11.98 -13.73
C MET A 153 -44.02 -12.35 -14.92
N ASP A 154 -42.74 -11.98 -14.81
CA ASP A 154 -41.66 -12.43 -15.69
C ASP A 154 -41.45 -13.95 -15.64
N TYR A 155 -40.62 -14.47 -16.55
CA TYR A 155 -40.22 -15.89 -16.53
C TYR A 155 -39.59 -16.29 -15.18
N ASP A 156 -38.65 -15.49 -14.70
CA ASP A 156 -37.99 -15.71 -13.41
C ASP A 156 -38.98 -15.49 -12.26
N GLY A 157 -39.79 -14.43 -12.34
CA GLY A 157 -40.82 -14.13 -11.34
C GLY A 157 -41.84 -15.25 -11.15
N LYS A 158 -42.26 -15.95 -12.22
CA LYS A 158 -43.16 -17.12 -12.11
C LYS A 158 -42.50 -18.34 -11.48
N ARG A 159 -41.18 -18.46 -11.62
CA ARG A 159 -40.40 -19.65 -11.22
C ARG A 159 -39.61 -19.44 -9.96
N ASP A 160 -39.67 -18.25 -9.37
CA ASP A 160 -39.02 -17.99 -8.11
C ASP A 160 -39.60 -18.92 -7.04
N ARG A 161 -38.70 -19.72 -6.47
CA ARG A 161 -39.00 -20.68 -5.41
C ARG A 161 -39.47 -19.96 -4.15
N TRP A 162 -39.02 -18.72 -3.95
CA TRP A 162 -39.29 -17.92 -2.76
C TRP A 162 -40.50 -16.98 -2.93
N ASN A 163 -41.35 -17.24 -3.91
CA ASN A 163 -42.61 -16.51 -4.08
C ASN A 163 -43.55 -16.69 -2.87
N GLY A 164 -43.93 -15.56 -2.26
CA GLY A 164 -44.74 -15.54 -1.04
C GLY A 164 -43.97 -15.96 0.22
N TYR A 165 -42.65 -15.77 0.23
CA TYR A 165 -41.84 -15.94 1.43
C TYR A 165 -42.08 -14.79 2.41
N ASP A 166 -42.49 -15.12 3.64
CA ASP A 166 -42.62 -14.16 4.72
C ASP A 166 -41.24 -13.95 5.37
N PRO A 167 -40.65 -12.73 5.34
CA PRO A 167 -39.33 -12.47 5.91
C PRO A 167 -39.20 -12.81 7.40
N ASP A 168 -40.32 -12.79 8.13
CA ASP A 168 -40.38 -13.16 9.55
C ASP A 168 -40.04 -14.64 9.79
N GLU A 169 -40.26 -15.53 8.80
CA GLU A 169 -39.86 -16.93 8.94
C GLU A 169 -38.33 -17.11 9.02
N HIS A 170 -37.56 -16.14 8.51
CA HIS A 170 -36.11 -16.13 8.64
C HIS A 170 -35.67 -16.06 10.12
N MET A 171 -36.50 -15.50 11.00
CA MET A 171 -36.22 -15.45 12.43
C MET A 171 -36.14 -16.83 13.06
N ARG A 172 -36.87 -17.84 12.55
CA ARG A 172 -36.76 -19.23 13.02
C ARG A 172 -35.34 -19.77 12.82
N ILE A 173 -34.71 -19.43 11.70
CA ILE A 173 -33.32 -19.82 11.40
C ILE A 173 -32.38 -19.11 12.40
N VAL A 174 -32.58 -17.82 12.64
CA VAL A 174 -31.80 -17.07 13.64
C VAL A 174 -31.90 -17.71 15.04
N GLU A 175 -33.11 -18.11 15.45
CA GLU A 175 -33.34 -18.84 16.71
C GLU A 175 -32.62 -20.20 16.74
N GLU A 176 -32.66 -20.98 15.66
CA GLU A 176 -31.91 -22.23 15.56
C GLU A 176 -30.39 -22.00 15.73
N TYR A 177 -29.82 -21.02 15.04
CA TYR A 177 -28.40 -20.67 15.18
C TYR A 177 -28.06 -20.19 16.59
N SER A 178 -28.96 -19.43 17.23
CA SER A 178 -28.77 -19.01 18.63
C SER A 178 -28.69 -20.21 19.60
N LYS A 179 -29.51 -21.25 19.39
CA LYS A 179 -29.49 -22.48 20.19
C LYS A 179 -28.20 -23.26 19.93
N VAL A 180 -27.77 -23.31 18.67
CA VAL A 180 -26.50 -23.94 18.28
C VAL A 180 -25.32 -23.23 18.94
N ASP A 181 -25.30 -21.91 18.98
CA ASP A 181 -24.22 -21.14 19.62
C ASP A 181 -24.22 -21.31 21.14
N LEU A 182 -25.38 -21.37 21.78
CA LEU A 182 -25.50 -21.73 23.20
C LEU A 182 -24.94 -23.13 23.47
N ALA A 183 -25.31 -24.12 22.66
CA ALA A 183 -24.78 -25.48 22.77
C ALA A 183 -23.27 -25.54 22.54
N LYS A 184 -22.73 -24.77 21.58
CA LYS A 184 -21.27 -24.65 21.37
C LYS A 184 -20.57 -24.05 22.59
N ARG A 185 -21.15 -23.02 23.22
CA ARG A 185 -20.60 -22.42 24.45
C ARG A 185 -20.63 -23.39 25.62
N THR A 186 -21.73 -24.12 25.83
CA THR A 186 -21.82 -25.10 26.92
C THR A 186 -20.86 -26.26 26.70
N LEU A 187 -20.71 -26.77 25.47
CA LEU A 187 -19.72 -27.81 25.17
C LEU A 187 -18.28 -27.33 25.39
N LYS A 188 -17.95 -26.08 25.03
CA LYS A 188 -16.65 -25.49 25.36
C LYS A 188 -16.43 -25.38 26.88
N ALA A 189 -17.43 -24.95 27.63
CA ALA A 189 -17.36 -24.84 29.08
C ALA A 189 -17.22 -26.22 29.76
N GLN A 190 -17.96 -27.23 29.28
CA GLN A 190 -17.85 -28.61 29.77
C GLN A 190 -16.45 -29.19 29.51
N LYS A 191 -15.90 -29.00 28.30
CA LYS A 191 -14.53 -29.42 27.99
C LYS A 191 -13.49 -28.77 28.90
N LEU A 192 -13.59 -27.46 29.13
CA LEU A 192 -12.70 -26.75 30.07
C LEU A 192 -12.84 -27.29 31.50
N GLN A 193 -14.05 -27.60 31.96
CA GLN A 193 -14.29 -28.20 33.28
C GLN A 193 -13.71 -29.62 33.37
N GLU A 194 -13.85 -30.43 32.32
CA GLU A 194 -13.23 -31.76 32.23
C GLU A 194 -11.71 -31.67 32.18
N GLU A 195 -11.12 -30.70 31.49
CA GLU A 195 -9.66 -30.45 31.48
C GLU A 195 -9.13 -30.01 32.85
N LEU A 196 -9.88 -29.16 33.56
CA LEU A 196 -9.59 -28.81 34.95
C LEU A 196 -9.72 -30.03 35.88
N ALA A 197 -10.73 -30.87 35.69
CA ALA A 197 -10.97 -32.06 36.51
C ALA A 197 -9.97 -33.19 36.23
N THR A 198 -9.50 -33.32 34.99
CA THR A 198 -8.49 -34.32 34.58
C THR A 198 -7.05 -33.90 34.91
N GLY A 199 -6.85 -32.73 35.54
CA GLY A 199 -5.57 -32.33 36.14
C GLY A 199 -4.48 -31.94 35.15
N LYS A 200 -4.76 -31.84 33.84
CA LYS A 200 -3.77 -31.42 32.84
C LYS A 200 -3.32 -29.96 32.96
N LEU A 201 -4.05 -29.15 33.73
CA LEU A 201 -3.74 -27.74 34.00
C LEU A 201 -3.01 -27.51 35.34
N MET A 202 -2.61 -28.57 36.06
CA MET A 202 -1.98 -28.43 37.38
C MET A 202 -0.47 -28.15 37.35
N ASP A 203 0.20 -28.18 36.19
CA ASP A 203 1.64 -27.88 36.09
C ASP A 203 1.97 -26.37 35.98
N GLN A 204 0.97 -25.48 35.98
CA GLN A 204 1.20 -24.05 35.76
C GLN A 204 0.40 -23.14 36.70
N THR A 205 0.41 -23.39 38.02
CA THR A 205 0.23 -22.32 39.01
C THR A 205 0.63 -22.78 40.41
N VAL A 206 1.87 -22.49 40.82
CA VAL A 206 2.13 -22.13 42.22
C VAL A 206 2.34 -20.63 42.22
N ILE A 207 1.30 -19.86 42.56
CA ILE A 207 1.33 -18.60 43.33
C ILE A 207 -0.13 -18.12 43.56
N HIS A 208 -0.54 -18.22 44.82
CA HIS A 208 -1.56 -17.50 45.60
C HIS A 208 -3.09 -17.52 45.27
N PRO A 209 -3.97 -17.81 46.27
CA PRO A 209 -5.43 -17.87 46.14
C PRO A 209 -6.20 -16.60 46.61
N LEU A 210 -7.47 -16.47 46.14
CA LEU A 210 -8.62 -15.58 46.50
C LEU A 210 -8.84 -14.28 45.67
N PRO A 211 -10.10 -13.78 45.48
CA PRO A 211 -11.28 -14.38 44.83
C PRO A 211 -11.96 -13.49 43.74
N LEU A 212 -12.26 -14.12 42.60
CA LEU A 212 -13.28 -13.93 41.52
C LEU A 212 -14.01 -12.60 41.15
N LEU A 213 -13.86 -11.42 41.78
CA LEU A 213 -14.82 -10.31 41.51
C LEU A 213 -14.30 -8.98 40.95
N LEU A 214 -13.03 -8.84 40.57
CA LEU A 214 -12.52 -7.55 40.09
C LEU A 214 -11.42 -7.67 39.03
N PHE A 215 -11.74 -8.13 37.81
CA PHE A 215 -10.79 -8.11 36.68
C PHE A 215 -11.48 -7.68 35.37
N LEU A 216 -12.25 -6.58 35.44
CA LEU A 216 -12.90 -5.96 34.28
C LEU A 216 -12.39 -4.54 33.99
N GLN A 217 -11.29 -4.10 34.59
CA GLN A 217 -10.73 -2.79 34.29
C GLN A 217 -9.20 -2.78 34.52
N GLU A 218 -8.47 -2.51 33.45
CA GLU A 218 -7.10 -1.93 33.41
C GLU A 218 -5.95 -2.71 34.07
N ARG A 219 -5.19 -3.44 33.23
CA ARG A 219 -3.71 -3.38 33.32
C ARG A 219 -3.05 -3.64 31.98
N GLU A 220 -2.37 -2.60 31.51
CA GLU A 220 -1.46 -2.59 30.37
C GLU A 220 -0.23 -3.47 30.63
N HIS A 221 0.16 -4.20 29.57
CA HIS A 221 1.52 -4.37 29.05
C HIS A 221 2.70 -4.47 30.04
N ASN A 222 3.22 -5.69 30.24
CA ASN A 222 4.64 -6.05 30.00
C ASN A 222 4.95 -7.48 30.49
N SER A 223 5.17 -8.41 29.54
CA SER A 223 6.12 -9.52 29.67
C SER A 223 6.37 -10.15 28.29
N GLU A 224 7.30 -9.55 27.56
CA GLU A 224 8.32 -10.13 26.68
C GLU A 224 8.01 -11.50 26.00
N ASP A 225 7.52 -11.42 24.76
CA ASP A 225 8.16 -11.92 23.52
C ASP A 225 8.61 -13.40 23.33
N GLU A 226 8.21 -14.38 24.14
CA GLU A 226 8.59 -15.79 23.85
C GLU A 226 7.44 -16.82 23.71
N ASP A 227 6.19 -16.48 24.01
CA ASP A 227 5.10 -17.49 24.03
C ASP A 227 3.88 -17.18 23.12
N GLU A 228 3.84 -16.08 22.36
CA GLU A 228 2.66 -15.71 21.56
C GLU A 228 2.51 -16.55 20.28
N ASP A 229 3.62 -17.00 19.68
CA ASP A 229 3.60 -17.85 18.48
C ASP A 229 3.09 -19.28 18.76
N LYS A 230 3.16 -19.74 20.02
CA LYS A 230 2.73 -21.09 20.40
C LYS A 230 1.21 -21.21 20.52
N TYR A 231 0.52 -20.14 20.89
CA TYR A 231 -0.94 -20.11 21.01
C TYR A 231 -1.64 -19.71 19.71
N ALA A 232 -0.93 -19.10 18.76
CA ALA A 232 -1.50 -18.73 17.46
C ALA A 232 -1.85 -19.95 16.58
N ASP A 233 -1.15 -21.08 16.75
CA ASP A 233 -1.35 -22.29 15.95
C ASP A 233 -2.49 -23.20 16.45
N ASP A 234 -2.92 -23.06 17.71
CA ASP A 234 -3.90 -23.95 18.35
C ASP A 234 -5.36 -23.41 18.39
N ILE A 235 -5.62 -22.21 17.85
CA ILE A 235 -6.99 -21.69 17.70
C ILE A 235 -7.64 -22.29 16.46
N ASP A 236 -8.02 -23.57 16.55
CA ASP A 236 -8.86 -24.22 15.56
C ASP A 236 -10.31 -23.72 15.71
N MET A 237 -10.76 -22.93 14.73
CA MET A 237 -12.10 -22.35 14.73
C MET A 237 -13.13 -23.48 14.45
N PRO A 238 -14.01 -23.82 15.40
CA PRO A 238 -14.85 -25.01 15.26
C PRO A 238 -15.91 -24.81 14.17
N GLY A 239 -15.78 -25.56 13.07
CA GLY A 239 -16.73 -25.58 11.95
C GLY A 239 -16.09 -25.64 10.56
N GLN A 240 -14.77 -25.55 10.47
CA GLN A 240 -14.02 -25.61 9.21
C GLN A 240 -12.91 -26.65 9.36
N ASN A 241 -13.02 -27.79 8.66
CA ASN A 241 -11.97 -28.83 8.62
C ASN A 241 -10.75 -28.32 7.80
N PHE A 242 -10.07 -27.29 8.30
CA PHE A 242 -8.96 -26.62 7.61
C PHE A 242 -7.66 -26.79 8.39
N ASP A 243 -6.95 -27.86 8.06
CA ASP A 243 -5.62 -28.26 8.54
C ASP A 243 -4.60 -27.09 8.48
N SER A 244 -4.10 -26.64 9.64
CA SER A 244 -3.17 -25.51 9.80
C SER A 244 -1.85 -25.70 9.04
N LYS A 245 -1.40 -26.95 8.81
CA LYS A 245 -0.21 -27.27 7.99
C LYS A 245 -0.42 -27.02 6.49
N ARG A 246 -1.66 -26.98 6.00
CA ARG A 246 -2.01 -26.63 4.61
C ARG A 246 -2.33 -25.14 4.42
N ARG A 247 -2.44 -24.37 5.52
CA ARG A 247 -2.67 -22.92 5.49
C ARG A 247 -1.52 -22.13 4.84
N ILE A 248 -0.29 -22.65 4.91
CA ILE A 248 0.90 -21.97 4.37
C ILE A 248 0.98 -22.07 2.85
N THR A 249 0.47 -23.15 2.24
CA THR A 249 0.65 -23.42 0.81
C THR A 249 -0.40 -22.73 -0.07
N VAL A 250 -1.53 -22.33 0.49
CA VAL A 250 -2.60 -21.58 -0.21
C VAL A 250 -2.91 -20.29 0.53
N ARG A 251 -1.90 -19.45 0.77
CA ARG A 251 -2.17 -18.06 1.17
C ARG A 251 -2.77 -17.33 -0.02
N ASN A 252 -3.88 -16.62 0.19
CA ASN A 252 -4.40 -15.71 -0.82
C ASN A 252 -3.29 -14.70 -1.19
N LEU A 253 -2.95 -14.60 -2.48
CA LEU A 253 -1.88 -13.71 -2.94
C LEU A 253 -2.18 -12.23 -2.69
N ARG A 254 -3.47 -11.89 -2.53
CA ARG A 254 -3.88 -10.53 -2.21
C ARG A 254 -3.61 -10.24 -0.72
N ILE A 255 -2.72 -9.29 -0.50
CA ILE A 255 -2.47 -8.63 0.78
C ILE A 255 -3.77 -7.96 1.23
N ARG A 256 -4.23 -8.25 2.45
CA ARG A 256 -5.53 -7.76 2.95
C ARG A 256 -5.43 -6.36 3.55
N GLU A 257 -4.24 -6.01 4.01
CA GLU A 257 -3.85 -4.72 4.58
C GLU A 257 -3.92 -3.61 3.52
N ASP A 258 -3.62 -3.95 2.25
CA ASP A 258 -3.65 -3.03 1.14
C ASP A 258 -5.05 -2.84 0.57
N ILE A 259 -5.66 -1.70 0.91
CA ILE A 259 -6.95 -1.28 0.36
C ILE A 259 -6.79 -0.93 -1.12
N ALA A 260 -7.57 -1.60 -1.98
CA ALA A 260 -7.60 -1.32 -3.41
C ALA A 260 -8.00 0.14 -3.68
N LYS A 261 -7.41 0.76 -4.71
CA LYS A 261 -7.57 2.20 -5.01
C LYS A 261 -9.05 2.62 -5.10
N TYR A 262 -9.89 1.88 -5.83
CA TYR A 262 -11.32 2.17 -6.02
C TYR A 262 -12.20 1.92 -4.79
N LEU A 263 -11.71 1.25 -3.75
CA LEU A 263 -12.42 1.06 -2.48
C LEU A 263 -12.09 2.15 -1.47
N ARG A 264 -11.19 3.07 -1.84
CA ARG A 264 -10.73 4.13 -0.95
C ARG A 264 -11.80 5.19 -0.70
N ASN A 265 -12.61 5.48 -1.72
CA ASN A 265 -13.86 6.23 -1.62
C ASN A 265 -14.94 5.51 -2.46
N LEU A 266 -16.10 5.23 -1.85
CA LEU A 266 -17.20 4.51 -2.48
C LEU A 266 -18.19 5.46 -3.20
N ASP A 267 -18.01 6.77 -3.06
CA ASP A 267 -18.81 7.74 -3.78
C ASP A 267 -18.53 7.61 -5.29
N PRO A 268 -19.56 7.45 -6.14
CA PRO A 268 -19.38 7.20 -7.58
C PRO A 268 -18.70 8.37 -8.31
N ASN A 269 -18.78 9.58 -7.75
CA ASN A 269 -18.23 10.81 -8.31
C ASN A 269 -16.89 11.21 -7.66
N SER A 270 -16.22 10.31 -6.94
CA SER A 270 -14.97 10.61 -6.23
C SER A 270 -13.77 10.77 -7.18
N ALA A 271 -13.15 9.67 -7.58
CA ALA A 271 -12.04 9.66 -8.52
C ALA A 271 -12.17 8.47 -9.47
N TYR A 272 -11.92 8.73 -10.76
CA TYR A 272 -11.98 7.67 -11.76
C TYR A 272 -10.81 6.69 -11.61
N TYR A 273 -11.15 5.42 -11.45
CA TYR A 273 -10.22 4.30 -11.47
C TYR A 273 -10.38 3.54 -12.79
N ASP A 274 -9.31 3.48 -13.59
CA ASP A 274 -9.30 2.65 -14.79
C ASP A 274 -8.95 1.20 -14.41
N PRO A 275 -9.89 0.24 -14.48
CA PRO A 275 -9.63 -1.16 -14.12
C PRO A 275 -8.68 -1.86 -15.09
N LYS A 276 -8.49 -1.32 -16.32
CA LYS A 276 -7.61 -1.90 -17.34
C LYS A 276 -6.15 -1.71 -16.96
N THR A 277 -5.75 -0.47 -16.70
CA THR A 277 -4.36 -0.14 -16.31
C THR A 277 -4.15 -0.14 -14.80
N ARG A 278 -5.22 -0.29 -14.01
CA ARG A 278 -5.20 -0.25 -12.55
C ARG A 278 -4.66 1.08 -11.99
N ALA A 279 -4.95 2.16 -12.69
CA ALA A 279 -4.48 3.51 -12.35
C ALA A 279 -5.63 4.37 -11.85
N MET A 280 -5.39 5.12 -10.76
CA MET A 280 -6.31 6.14 -10.26
C MET A 280 -5.59 7.47 -10.36
N ARG A 281 -6.11 8.36 -11.21
CA ARG A 281 -5.38 9.58 -11.57
C ARG A 281 -5.48 10.64 -10.47
N GLU A 282 -6.72 10.97 -10.12
CA GLU A 282 -7.07 11.99 -9.13
C GLU A 282 -7.06 11.43 -7.71
N ASN A 283 -7.01 12.32 -6.72
CA ASN A 283 -7.10 11.95 -5.31
C ASN A 283 -8.56 11.57 -4.96
N PRO A 284 -8.84 10.37 -4.44
CA PRO A 284 -10.18 9.99 -4.00
C PRO A 284 -10.72 10.81 -2.81
N TYR A 285 -9.85 11.56 -2.14
CA TYR A 285 -10.16 12.34 -0.93
C TYR A 285 -10.27 13.85 -1.13
N SER A 286 -10.28 14.34 -2.38
CA SER A 286 -10.33 15.76 -2.71
C SER A 286 -11.39 16.56 -1.95
N ASN A 287 -12.57 15.99 -1.74
CA ASN A 287 -13.70 16.66 -1.07
C ASN A 287 -13.73 16.52 0.45
N THR A 288 -12.82 15.74 1.05
CA THR A 288 -12.87 15.39 2.48
C THR A 288 -12.04 16.32 3.38
N GLY A 289 -11.36 17.31 2.81
CA GLY A 289 -10.57 18.31 3.55
C GLY A 289 -9.32 17.76 4.24
N LYS A 290 -8.98 16.49 4.03
CA LYS A 290 -7.73 15.90 4.53
C LYS A 290 -6.56 16.32 3.67
N ASN A 291 -5.45 16.69 4.31
CA ASN A 291 -4.22 17.02 3.60
C ASN A 291 -3.70 15.79 2.85
N PRO A 292 -3.13 15.95 1.64
CA PRO A 292 -2.62 14.81 0.85
C PRO A 292 -1.49 14.05 1.57
N GLU A 293 -0.78 14.70 2.49
CA GLU A 293 0.33 14.10 3.26
C GLU A 293 -0.15 13.20 4.41
N GLU A 294 -1.36 13.43 4.93
CA GLU A 294 -1.95 12.64 6.02
C GLU A 294 -2.65 11.37 5.51
N VAL A 295 -2.80 11.26 4.19
CA VAL A 295 -3.59 10.22 3.54
C VAL A 295 -2.66 9.19 2.92
N GLY A 296 -2.89 7.90 3.19
CA GLY A 296 -2.06 6.82 2.65
C GLY A 296 -2.07 6.65 1.13
N TYR A 297 -2.89 7.42 0.40
CA TYR A 297 -2.90 7.49 -1.07
C TYR A 297 -3.58 8.78 -1.55
N ALA A 298 -2.82 9.67 -2.18
CA ALA A 298 -3.28 10.97 -2.69
C ALA A 298 -3.44 11.03 -4.22
N GLY A 299 -3.61 9.87 -4.88
CA GLY A 299 -3.72 9.77 -6.35
C GLY A 299 -2.37 9.55 -7.04
N ASP A 300 -2.40 8.92 -8.23
CA ASP A 300 -1.17 8.65 -8.99
C ASP A 300 -0.54 9.96 -9.53
N ASN A 301 -1.33 11.00 -9.81
CA ASN A 301 -0.79 12.30 -10.26
C ASN A 301 0.12 12.95 -9.23
N PHE A 302 -0.23 12.84 -7.94
CA PHE A 302 0.58 13.38 -6.85
C PHE A 302 1.96 12.72 -6.83
N ALA A 303 2.03 11.39 -6.91
CA ALA A 303 3.30 10.65 -6.88
C ALA A 303 4.13 10.75 -8.19
N ARG A 304 3.50 11.04 -9.35
CA ARG A 304 4.20 11.08 -10.65
C ARG A 304 5.23 12.20 -10.75
N TYR A 305 4.94 13.36 -10.16
CA TYR A 305 5.82 14.54 -10.23
C TYR A 305 6.63 14.75 -8.95
N THR A 306 6.61 13.80 -8.01
CA THR A 306 7.45 13.85 -6.81
C THR A 306 8.80 13.18 -7.04
N GLY A 307 9.87 13.75 -6.48
CA GLY A 307 11.22 13.18 -6.52
C GLY A 307 12.06 13.68 -7.70
N ASP A 308 12.86 12.79 -8.29
CA ASP A 308 13.88 13.13 -9.28
C ASP A 308 13.31 13.59 -10.63
N THR A 309 12.02 13.35 -10.89
CA THR A 309 11.35 13.82 -12.12
C THR A 309 11.42 15.34 -12.28
N ILE A 310 11.36 16.09 -11.17
CA ILE A 310 11.53 17.55 -11.17
C ILE A 310 12.97 17.92 -11.53
N SER A 311 13.95 17.26 -10.91
CA SER A 311 15.38 17.50 -11.17
C SER A 311 15.75 17.19 -12.62
N MET A 312 15.23 16.07 -13.15
CA MET A 312 15.39 15.67 -14.54
C MET A 312 14.71 16.63 -15.52
N ALA A 313 13.52 17.14 -15.19
CA ALA A 313 12.87 18.16 -16.01
C ALA A 313 13.67 19.47 -16.02
N GLN A 314 14.22 19.88 -14.88
CA GLN A 314 15.09 21.06 -14.79
C GLN A 314 16.40 20.89 -15.59
N THR A 315 17.04 19.72 -15.52
CA THR A 315 18.23 19.44 -16.36
C THR A 315 17.88 19.39 -17.84
N GLN A 316 16.69 18.87 -18.20
CA GLN A 316 16.23 18.84 -19.59
C GLN A 316 15.95 20.25 -20.12
N LEU A 317 15.32 21.12 -19.33
CA LEU A 317 15.14 22.53 -19.69
C LEU A 317 16.48 23.24 -19.85
N PHE A 318 17.44 22.98 -18.95
CA PHE A 318 18.80 23.49 -19.06
C PHE A 318 19.51 22.98 -20.33
N ALA A 319 19.29 21.71 -20.69
CA ALA A 319 19.82 21.13 -21.92
C ALA A 319 19.32 21.87 -23.17
N TRP A 320 18.02 22.13 -23.25
CA TRP A 320 17.41 22.87 -24.36
C TRP A 320 17.92 24.30 -24.42
N GLU A 321 18.02 24.99 -23.28
CA GLU A 321 18.59 26.34 -23.23
C GLU A 321 20.06 26.37 -23.64
N ALA A 322 20.85 25.38 -23.21
CA ALA A 322 22.26 25.25 -23.58
C ALA A 322 22.43 24.93 -25.07
N PHE A 323 21.54 24.13 -25.64
CA PHE A 323 21.48 23.81 -27.06
C PHE A 323 21.12 25.04 -27.91
N ASP A 324 20.11 25.82 -27.49
CA ASP A 324 19.72 27.07 -28.16
C ASP A 324 20.85 28.12 -28.10
N ARG A 325 21.65 28.11 -27.03
CA ARG A 325 22.86 28.94 -26.89
C ARG A 325 24.06 28.43 -27.71
N GLY A 326 23.93 27.29 -28.40
CA GLY A 326 24.93 26.73 -29.30
C GLY A 326 25.95 25.79 -28.65
N SER A 327 25.69 25.27 -27.45
CA SER A 327 26.49 24.18 -26.88
C SER A 327 25.86 22.83 -27.20
N ASP A 328 26.62 21.95 -27.85
CA ASP A 328 26.18 20.59 -28.19
C ASP A 328 26.21 19.70 -26.95
N VAL A 329 25.13 19.75 -26.17
CA VAL A 329 24.88 18.90 -24.99
C VAL A 329 23.46 18.37 -25.03
N HIS A 330 23.30 17.06 -24.83
CA HIS A 330 22.01 16.40 -24.91
C HIS A 330 21.83 15.45 -23.73
N LEU A 331 20.66 15.48 -23.08
CA LEU A 331 20.41 14.75 -21.85
C LEU A 331 20.58 13.23 -22.00
N GLN A 332 20.12 12.66 -23.12
CA GLN A 332 20.22 11.22 -23.37
C GLN A 332 21.54 10.79 -24.02
N ALA A 333 22.24 11.70 -24.71
CA ALA A 333 23.48 11.34 -25.43
C ALA A 333 24.70 11.53 -24.52
N ASP A 334 24.75 12.66 -23.82
CA ASP A 334 25.84 13.07 -22.94
C ASP A 334 25.32 13.35 -21.51
N PRO A 335 24.69 12.38 -20.82
CA PRO A 335 23.99 12.62 -19.55
C PRO A 335 24.90 13.17 -18.46
N THR A 336 26.09 12.58 -18.28
CA THR A 336 27.04 12.95 -17.22
C THR A 336 27.70 14.29 -17.47
N LYS A 337 28.06 14.59 -18.72
CA LYS A 337 28.61 15.90 -19.13
C LYS A 337 27.59 17.00 -18.86
N LEU A 338 26.32 16.77 -19.23
CA LEU A 338 25.24 17.70 -18.99
C LEU A 338 24.98 17.90 -17.50
N GLU A 339 25.02 16.82 -16.73
CA GLU A 339 24.84 16.86 -15.28
C GLU A 339 25.95 17.65 -14.58
N LEU A 340 27.23 17.45 -14.95
CA LEU A 340 28.35 18.27 -14.47
C LEU A 340 28.19 19.74 -14.85
N LEU A 341 27.75 20.04 -16.08
CA LEU A 341 27.47 21.40 -16.50
C LEU A 341 26.32 22.01 -15.70
N HIS A 342 25.26 21.25 -15.42
CA HIS A 342 24.14 21.70 -14.61
C HIS A 342 24.54 21.95 -13.14
N GLN A 343 25.38 21.09 -12.55
CA GLN A 343 25.95 21.34 -11.23
C GLN A 343 26.78 22.64 -11.23
N SER A 344 27.64 22.82 -12.22
CA SER A 344 28.43 24.06 -12.37
C SER A 344 27.53 25.29 -12.56
N PHE A 345 26.41 25.12 -13.26
CA PHE A 345 25.42 26.17 -13.46
C PHE A 345 24.67 26.50 -12.16
N LYS A 346 24.33 25.51 -11.32
CA LYS A 346 23.73 25.75 -10.00
C LYS A 346 24.64 26.58 -9.11
N VAL A 347 25.93 26.25 -9.05
CA VAL A 347 26.92 27.04 -8.29
C VAL A 347 26.97 28.48 -8.82
N LYS A 348 27.12 28.65 -10.15
CA LYS A 348 27.11 29.98 -10.78
C LYS A 348 25.80 30.74 -10.57
N LYS A 349 24.67 30.05 -10.46
CA LYS A 349 23.35 30.63 -10.23
C LYS A 349 23.21 31.16 -8.80
N GLU A 350 23.78 30.47 -7.81
CA GLU A 350 23.84 30.97 -6.43
C GLU A 350 24.78 32.19 -6.33
N ASP A 351 25.98 32.12 -6.94
CA ASP A 351 26.89 33.28 -7.01
C ASP A 351 26.20 34.50 -7.67
N PHE A 352 25.40 34.26 -8.71
CA PHE A 352 24.63 35.30 -9.39
C PHE A 352 23.51 35.87 -8.50
N LYS A 353 22.82 35.03 -7.72
CA LYS A 353 21.81 35.50 -6.75
C LYS A 353 22.45 36.35 -5.65
N GLU A 354 23.62 35.97 -5.14
CA GLU A 354 24.35 36.74 -4.14
C GLU A 354 24.74 38.12 -4.68
N LYS A 355 25.32 38.19 -5.88
CA LYS A 355 25.62 39.45 -6.55
C LYS A 355 24.38 40.30 -6.80
N GLN A 356 23.26 39.68 -7.17
CA GLN A 356 21.99 40.40 -7.29
C GLN A 356 21.54 40.97 -5.94
N LYS A 357 21.56 40.18 -4.87
CA LYS A 357 21.23 40.63 -3.51
C LYS A 357 22.12 41.78 -3.07
N GLU A 358 23.44 41.67 -3.28
CA GLU A 358 24.41 42.73 -2.99
C GLU A 358 24.10 44.00 -3.79
N SER A 359 23.86 43.88 -5.10
CA SER A 359 23.51 45.04 -5.94
C SER A 359 22.18 45.70 -5.54
N ILE A 360 21.23 44.94 -4.99
CA ILE A 360 19.97 45.46 -4.45
C ILE A 360 20.24 46.17 -3.12
N LEU A 361 21.05 45.56 -2.24
CA LEU A 361 21.46 46.15 -0.97
C LEU A 361 22.21 47.47 -1.15
N GLU A 362 23.10 47.56 -2.14
CA GLU A 362 23.83 48.79 -2.46
C GLU A 362 22.91 49.90 -2.99
N LYS A 363 21.89 49.55 -3.79
CA LYS A 363 20.97 50.52 -4.41
C LYS A 363 19.90 51.03 -3.46
N TYR A 364 19.39 50.16 -2.59
CA TYR A 364 18.26 50.46 -1.74
C TYR A 364 18.63 50.63 -0.25
N GLY A 365 19.86 50.31 0.15
CA GLY A 365 20.29 50.32 1.55
C GLY A 365 19.61 49.22 2.38
N GLY A 366 19.99 49.08 3.65
CA GLY A 366 19.35 48.13 4.59
C GLY A 366 20.23 46.99 5.10
N GLN A 367 21.56 47.06 4.94
CA GLN A 367 22.48 46.13 5.60
C GLN A 367 22.29 46.11 7.13
N GLU A 368 21.96 47.26 7.73
CA GLU A 368 21.68 47.41 9.17
C GLU A 368 20.47 46.61 9.68
N HIS A 369 19.57 46.17 8.79
CA HIS A 369 18.40 45.35 9.14
C HIS A 369 18.62 43.84 8.90
N LEU A 370 19.72 43.45 8.26
CA LEU A 370 20.09 42.04 8.06
C LEU A 370 20.84 41.47 9.26
N ASP A 371 21.63 42.31 9.93
CA ASP A 371 22.27 41.95 11.18
C ASP A 371 21.19 41.86 12.26
N ALA A 372 20.77 40.64 12.57
CA ALA A 372 19.86 40.41 13.69
C ALA A 372 20.52 41.00 14.95
N PRO A 373 19.86 41.94 15.64
CA PRO A 373 20.39 42.47 16.88
C PRO A 373 20.67 41.31 17.85
N PRO A 374 21.69 41.43 18.72
CA PRO A 374 22.00 40.38 19.70
C PRO A 374 20.72 39.93 20.42
N ARG A 375 20.61 38.62 20.65
CA ARG A 375 19.38 37.96 21.12
C ARG A 375 18.79 38.60 22.39
N GLU A 376 19.64 39.19 23.21
CA GLU A 376 19.32 39.99 24.39
C GLU A 376 18.42 41.21 24.07
N LEU A 377 18.68 41.90 22.96
CA LEU A 377 17.88 43.05 22.50
C LEU A 377 16.56 42.62 21.84
N LEU A 378 16.50 41.43 21.24
CA LEU A 378 15.30 40.91 20.57
C LEU A 378 14.22 40.46 21.57
N LEU A 379 14.62 39.93 22.73
CA LEU A 379 13.67 39.50 23.77
C LEU A 379 13.33 40.57 24.80
N ALA A 380 13.99 41.74 24.76
CA ALA A 380 13.82 42.83 25.73
C ALA A 380 13.86 42.38 27.21
N GLN A 381 14.47 41.21 27.48
CA GLN A 381 14.68 40.66 28.81
C GLN A 381 16.13 40.91 29.17
N THR A 382 16.36 41.81 30.12
CA THR A 382 17.70 42.14 30.64
C THR A 382 18.16 41.17 31.74
N GLU A 383 17.43 40.07 31.94
CA GLU A 383 17.61 39.16 33.07
C GLU A 383 17.96 37.76 32.56
N ASP A 384 19.24 37.42 32.60
CA ASP A 384 19.69 36.04 32.45
C ASP A 384 19.30 35.26 33.71
N TYR A 385 18.45 34.25 33.54
CA TYR A 385 18.02 33.40 34.65
C TYR A 385 19.19 32.52 35.14
N VAL A 386 19.74 32.86 36.31
CA VAL A 386 20.82 32.11 36.97
C VAL A 386 20.30 31.35 38.20
N GLU A 387 20.29 30.02 38.13
CA GLU A 387 19.94 29.17 39.27
C GLU A 387 21.17 28.99 40.16
N TYR A 388 21.09 29.39 41.44
CA TYR A 388 22.12 29.10 42.44
C TYR A 388 21.72 27.88 43.27
N SER A 389 22.66 26.96 43.47
CA SER A 389 22.57 25.93 44.50
C SER A 389 22.44 26.56 45.89
N ARG A 390 21.92 25.80 46.86
CA ARG A 390 21.82 26.23 48.27
C ARG A 390 23.17 26.63 48.91
N HIS A 391 24.28 26.25 48.28
CA HIS A 391 25.65 26.60 48.66
C HIS A 391 26.24 27.78 47.87
N GLY A 392 25.45 28.45 47.02
CA GLY A 392 25.86 29.63 46.24
C GLY A 392 26.57 29.33 44.92
N ALA A 393 26.76 28.06 44.54
CA ALA A 393 27.33 27.69 43.24
C ALA A 393 26.24 27.73 42.14
N VAL A 394 26.53 28.36 41.00
CA VAL A 394 25.63 28.46 39.84
C VAL A 394 25.43 27.07 39.20
N ILE A 395 24.17 26.64 39.06
CA ILE A 395 23.75 25.35 38.48
C ILE A 395 23.35 25.52 37.00
N LYS A 396 22.60 26.57 36.66
CA LYS A 396 22.14 26.88 35.29
C LYS A 396 22.15 28.38 35.06
N GLY A 397 22.32 28.80 33.80
CA GLY A 397 22.14 30.19 33.37
C GLY A 397 23.39 30.90 32.90
N GLN A 398 24.58 30.51 33.37
CA GLN A 398 25.83 31.07 32.85
C GLN A 398 26.45 30.15 31.79
N GLU A 399 26.81 30.74 30.64
CA GLU A 399 27.65 30.06 29.66
C GLU A 399 28.94 29.58 30.35
N LYS A 400 29.25 28.28 30.21
CA LYS A 400 30.43 27.70 30.85
C LYS A 400 31.68 28.40 30.31
N ALA A 401 32.39 29.13 31.18
CA ALA A 401 33.68 29.71 30.84
C ALA A 401 34.60 28.64 30.26
N VAL A 402 35.25 28.96 29.14
CA VAL A 402 36.21 28.06 28.48
C VAL A 402 37.32 27.72 29.48
N ALA A 403 37.46 26.45 29.80
CA ALA A 403 38.42 26.00 30.81
C ALA A 403 39.85 26.26 30.34
N ARG A 404 40.53 27.23 30.97
CA ARG A 404 41.97 27.44 30.82
C ARG A 404 42.72 26.42 31.68
N SER A 405 43.81 25.87 31.16
CA SER A 405 44.67 24.97 31.93
C SER A 405 45.44 25.70 33.04
N LYS A 406 46.00 24.92 33.98
CA LYS A 406 46.78 25.42 35.14
C LYS A 406 48.07 26.16 34.74
N TYR A 407 48.50 26.04 33.50
CA TYR A 407 49.70 26.66 32.97
C TYR A 407 49.33 27.92 32.19
N GLU A 408 50.22 28.92 32.16
CA GLU A 408 50.00 30.13 31.36
C GLU A 408 49.90 29.75 29.88
N GLU A 409 48.69 29.80 29.33
CA GLU A 409 48.41 29.57 27.91
C GLU A 409 48.81 30.82 27.13
N ASP A 410 49.28 30.64 25.89
CA ASP A 410 49.63 31.72 24.96
C ASP A 410 50.79 32.64 25.36
N VAL A 411 51.72 32.18 26.22
CA VAL A 411 53.00 32.89 26.46
C VAL A 411 53.97 32.61 25.31
N LEU A 412 54.03 33.55 24.38
CA LEU A 412 54.92 33.55 23.24
C LEU A 412 56.30 34.08 23.65
N ILE A 413 57.27 33.18 23.80
CA ILE A 413 58.65 33.52 24.18
C ILE A 413 59.43 33.92 22.91
N ASN A 414 60.23 35.00 22.97
CA ASN A 414 61.22 35.40 21.94
C ASN A 414 60.68 35.51 20.50
N ASN A 415 59.52 36.19 20.33
CA ASN A 415 58.87 36.54 19.04
C ASN A 415 58.47 35.35 18.16
N HIS A 416 58.22 34.17 18.75
CA HIS A 416 57.56 33.07 18.06
C HIS A 416 56.05 33.29 17.99
N THR A 417 55.38 32.82 16.93
CA THR A 417 53.92 32.86 16.80
C THR A 417 53.23 31.59 17.29
N CYS A 418 54.01 30.61 17.76
CA CYS A 418 53.53 29.34 18.30
C CYS A 418 54.30 28.97 19.56
N ILE A 419 53.65 28.27 20.49
CA ILE A 419 54.23 27.83 21.76
C ILE A 419 55.28 26.73 21.53
N TRP A 420 56.28 26.64 22.41
CA TRP A 420 57.25 25.54 22.42
C TRP A 420 56.57 24.18 22.60
N GLY A 421 56.85 23.20 21.73
CA GLY A 421 56.14 21.91 21.72
C GLY A 421 55.01 21.84 20.70
N SER A 422 54.75 22.93 19.96
CA SER A 422 53.81 22.94 18.82
C SER A 422 54.32 22.18 17.59
N TYR A 423 55.60 21.77 17.58
CA TYR A 423 56.22 20.99 16.52
C TYR A 423 57.02 19.82 17.10
N TRP A 424 57.01 18.67 16.43
CA TRP A 424 57.73 17.46 16.83
C TRP A 424 58.40 16.84 15.61
N LYS A 425 59.71 16.56 15.72
CA LYS A 425 60.46 15.83 14.69
C LYS A 425 61.61 15.05 15.36
N ASP A 426 61.78 13.78 14.97
CA ASP A 426 62.91 12.92 15.35
C ASP A 426 63.23 12.91 16.86
N GLY A 427 62.21 12.75 17.72
CA GLY A 427 62.40 12.66 19.17
C GLY A 427 62.56 13.99 19.91
N SER A 428 62.50 15.12 19.20
CA SER A 428 62.68 16.46 19.76
C SER A 428 61.46 17.35 19.52
N TRP A 429 61.10 18.13 20.55
CA TRP A 429 60.06 19.15 20.49
C TRP A 429 60.64 20.48 19.99
N GLY A 430 59.85 21.24 19.25
CA GLY A 430 60.23 22.54 18.70
C GLY A 430 59.07 23.51 18.50
N TYR A 431 59.35 24.63 17.84
CA TYR A 431 58.37 25.65 17.50
C TYR A 431 57.81 25.44 16.08
N LYS A 432 56.48 25.44 15.90
CA LYS A 432 55.81 25.26 14.58
C LYS A 432 56.03 26.42 13.60
N CYS A 433 56.23 27.62 14.10
CA CYS A 433 56.49 28.82 13.28
C CYS A 433 57.81 28.72 12.50
N CYS A 434 58.88 28.26 13.16
CA CYS A 434 60.25 28.32 12.65
C CYS A 434 60.95 26.93 12.53
N HIS A 435 60.32 25.84 12.99
CA HIS A 435 60.85 24.46 13.08
C HIS A 435 62.16 24.31 13.90
N LEU A 436 62.49 25.31 14.71
CA LEU A 436 63.63 25.27 15.62
C LEU A 436 63.35 24.30 16.77
N LEU A 437 64.30 23.37 16.98
CA LEU A 437 64.28 22.34 18.03
C LEU A 437 65.04 22.78 19.30
N VAL A 438 65.36 24.07 19.46
CA VAL A 438 66.04 24.62 20.65
C VAL A 438 65.13 25.60 21.40
N LYS A 439 64.86 25.32 22.68
CA LYS A 439 63.96 26.11 23.53
C LYS A 439 64.59 27.48 23.81
N GLN A 440 63.80 28.55 23.73
CA GLN A 440 64.23 29.96 23.89
C GLN A 440 65.09 30.54 22.76
N SER A 441 65.19 29.89 21.60
CA SER A 441 65.75 30.53 20.40
C SER A 441 64.87 31.71 19.94
N TYR A 442 65.44 32.70 19.23
CA TYR A 442 64.64 33.73 18.55
C TYR A 442 64.03 33.17 17.26
N CYS A 443 62.79 33.55 16.92
CA CYS A 443 62.17 33.02 15.70
C CYS A 443 62.86 33.56 14.44
N THR A 444 63.30 32.65 13.58
CA THR A 444 63.92 32.93 12.27
C THR A 444 62.90 33.08 11.13
N GLY A 445 61.61 33.22 11.45
CA GLY A 445 60.49 33.22 10.51
C GLY A 445 60.46 32.02 9.56
N GLU A 446 59.95 32.24 8.35
CA GLU A 446 59.90 31.24 7.28
C GLU A 446 61.27 30.82 6.75
N ALA A 447 62.34 31.58 7.02
CA ALA A 447 63.69 31.27 6.59
C ALA A 447 64.21 29.98 7.26
N GLY A 448 63.86 29.73 8.53
CA GLY A 448 64.21 28.51 9.25
C GLY A 448 63.56 27.23 8.69
N LYS A 449 62.37 27.35 8.09
CA LYS A 449 61.70 26.22 7.41
C LYS A 449 62.39 25.84 6.10
N LYS A 450 62.95 26.83 5.39
CA LYS A 450 63.62 26.62 4.11
C LYS A 450 64.98 25.92 4.28
N THR A 451 65.77 26.31 5.28
CA THR A 451 67.08 25.69 5.56
C THR A 451 66.98 24.21 5.99
N GLY A 452 65.94 23.86 6.76
CA GLY A 452 65.67 22.46 7.12
C GLY A 452 65.24 21.57 5.96
N ARG A 453 64.78 22.16 4.84
CA ARG A 453 64.34 21.44 3.63
C ARG A 453 65.49 21.24 2.63
N THR A 454 66.48 22.14 2.63
CA THR A 454 67.66 22.09 1.73
C THR A 454 68.77 21.16 2.21
N ALA A 455 68.77 20.74 3.48
CA ALA A 455 69.77 19.80 4.01
C ALA A 455 69.55 18.33 3.59
N ASN A 456 68.52 18.03 2.78
CA ASN A 456 68.09 16.66 2.47
C ASN A 456 67.96 16.37 0.97
N CYS A 457 68.86 16.91 0.15
CA CYS A 457 68.99 16.55 -1.27
C CYS A 457 70.46 16.48 -1.68
N GLN A 458 71.03 15.28 -1.76
CA GLN A 458 72.19 14.99 -2.61
C GLN A 458 72.31 13.48 -2.94
N TYR A 459 72.32 13.21 -4.26
CA TYR A 459 72.70 12.01 -5.03
C TYR A 459 71.68 10.89 -5.31
N ASP A 460 71.24 10.88 -6.57
CA ASP A 460 70.70 9.73 -7.34
C ASP A 460 71.81 8.76 -7.76
N VAL A 461 71.47 7.47 -7.99
CA VAL A 461 71.77 6.69 -9.22
C VAL A 461 71.17 5.26 -9.14
N HIS A 462 70.36 4.95 -10.16
CA HIS A 462 69.94 3.67 -10.78
C HIS A 462 69.86 2.31 -10.01
N GLY A 463 68.70 1.64 -10.15
CA GLY A 463 68.67 0.22 -10.55
C GLY A 463 67.71 -0.76 -9.81
N VAL A 464 66.74 -1.29 -10.56
CA VAL A 464 66.07 -2.61 -10.48
C VAL A 464 64.91 -2.83 -9.47
N SER A 465 63.77 -3.29 -10.01
CA SER A 465 62.58 -3.91 -9.35
C SER A 465 62.90 -5.28 -8.69
N PRO A 466 62.02 -6.02 -7.96
CA PRO A 466 60.54 -5.97 -7.92
C PRO A 466 59.84 -6.31 -6.57
N GLN A 467 58.49 -6.24 -6.58
CA GLN A 467 57.50 -6.95 -5.73
C GLN A 467 57.53 -6.79 -4.19
N MET A 468 56.42 -6.33 -3.60
CA MET A 468 55.50 -7.15 -2.78
C MET A 468 54.56 -6.28 -1.92
N HIS A 469 53.29 -6.61 -2.07
CA HIS A 469 52.19 -6.57 -1.10
C HIS A 469 52.62 -6.51 0.38
N GLN A 470 52.12 -5.52 1.13
CA GLN A 470 51.48 -5.77 2.43
C GLN A 470 50.70 -4.55 2.94
N GLU A 471 49.44 -4.81 3.23
CA GLU A 471 48.54 -3.97 4.00
C GLU A 471 49.11 -3.68 5.40
N LYS A 472 48.75 -2.51 5.96
CA LYS A 472 48.42 -2.42 7.39
C LYS A 472 47.62 -1.17 7.72
N MET A 473 46.42 -1.42 8.24
CA MET A 473 45.56 -0.50 8.96
C MET A 473 46.24 0.08 10.22
N LYS A 474 45.85 1.31 10.58
CA LYS A 474 45.73 1.82 11.96
C LYS A 474 44.46 2.69 11.97
N GLU A 475 43.40 2.27 12.62
CA GLU A 475 43.07 2.35 14.07
C GLU A 475 41.94 3.37 14.27
N LYS A 476 40.80 2.91 14.80
CA LYS A 476 40.06 3.64 15.83
C LYS A 476 39.42 2.64 16.80
N LYS A 477 39.86 2.72 18.05
CA LYS A 477 39.36 1.99 19.24
C LYS A 477 38.13 2.65 19.84
N LYS A 478 37.27 1.81 20.44
CA LYS A 478 36.72 1.82 21.83
C LYS A 478 35.40 1.03 21.80
N SER A 479 34.97 0.23 22.77
CA SER A 479 35.48 -0.30 24.04
C SER A 479 34.31 -1.09 24.68
N LYS A 480 34.53 -2.27 25.27
CA LYS A 480 34.02 -2.67 26.61
C LYS A 480 34.44 -4.11 26.99
N LYS A 481 35.10 -4.20 28.16
CA LYS A 481 35.39 -5.34 29.06
C LYS A 481 34.12 -6.16 29.37
N HIS A 482 34.10 -7.41 29.85
CA HIS A 482 35.00 -8.38 30.51
C HIS A 482 34.28 -9.76 30.33
N LYS A 483 34.91 -10.94 30.32
CA LYS A 483 35.32 -11.69 31.54
C LYS A 483 36.01 -13.00 31.12
N LYS A 484 37.19 -13.24 31.70
CA LYS A 484 38.04 -14.44 31.64
C LYS A 484 37.33 -15.69 32.17
N LYS A 485 37.66 -16.88 31.63
CA LYS A 485 38.17 -18.04 32.39
C LYS A 485 39.05 -18.95 31.52
N ASP A 486 40.19 -19.29 32.08
CA ASP A 486 41.22 -20.22 31.61
C ASP A 486 40.77 -21.69 31.75
N ALA A 487 41.18 -22.56 30.83
CA ALA A 487 41.55 -23.97 31.07
C ALA A 487 42.13 -24.57 29.78
N ASP A 488 43.46 -24.63 29.73
CA ASP A 488 44.25 -25.41 28.80
C ASP A 488 44.24 -26.90 29.20
N SER A 489 44.57 -27.79 28.26
CA SER A 489 44.80 -29.24 28.39
C SER A 489 43.64 -30.19 28.03
N SER A 490 43.33 -30.34 26.73
CA SER A 490 42.98 -31.64 26.09
C SER A 490 42.84 -31.55 24.55
N ASP A 491 43.80 -30.95 23.84
CA ASP A 491 43.61 -30.60 22.41
C ASP A 491 43.97 -31.74 21.42
N GLU A 492 44.65 -32.80 21.87
CA GLU A 492 45.08 -33.91 20.99
C GLU A 492 43.94 -34.93 20.74
N GLU A 493 43.08 -35.17 21.73
CA GLU A 493 41.97 -36.12 21.57
C GLU A 493 40.84 -35.57 20.69
N ASP A 494 40.56 -34.27 20.75
CA ASP A 494 39.46 -33.66 20.00
C ASP A 494 39.80 -33.50 18.51
N GLU A 495 41.07 -33.27 18.16
CA GLU A 495 41.52 -33.28 16.77
C GLU A 495 41.48 -34.69 16.15
N SER A 496 41.76 -35.73 16.93
CA SER A 496 41.63 -37.12 16.46
C SER A 496 40.18 -37.49 16.15
N LYS A 497 39.24 -37.09 17.02
CA LYS A 497 37.80 -37.32 16.87
C LYS A 497 37.22 -36.55 15.68
N LYS A 498 37.61 -35.30 15.46
CA LYS A 498 37.20 -34.51 14.27
C LYS A 498 37.70 -35.16 12.97
N LYS A 499 38.96 -35.63 12.93
CA LYS A 499 39.51 -36.33 11.76
C LYS A 499 38.79 -37.66 11.48
N GLU A 500 38.39 -38.40 12.51
CA GLU A 500 37.63 -39.64 12.35
C GLU A 500 36.21 -39.37 11.83
N LYS A 501 35.53 -38.35 12.37
CA LYS A 501 34.21 -37.94 11.90
C LYS A 501 34.23 -37.39 10.47
N LEU A 502 35.23 -36.60 10.10
CA LEU A 502 35.42 -36.13 8.73
C LEU A 502 35.69 -37.30 7.75
N LYS A 503 36.50 -38.30 8.15
CA LYS A 503 36.68 -39.52 7.36
C LYS A 503 35.37 -40.30 7.18
N ARG A 504 34.55 -40.37 8.22
CA ARG A 504 33.21 -40.99 8.17
C ARG A 504 32.24 -40.20 7.28
N ALA A 505 32.29 -38.87 7.32
CA ALA A 505 31.50 -38.01 6.44
C ALA A 505 31.94 -38.15 4.96
N LEU A 506 33.25 -38.26 4.70
CA LEU A 506 33.78 -38.52 3.36
C LEU A 506 33.33 -39.87 2.80
N THR A 507 33.37 -40.95 3.60
CA THR A 507 32.92 -42.27 3.14
C THR A 507 31.39 -42.32 2.95
N ALA A 508 30.63 -41.62 3.79
CA ALA A 508 29.18 -41.47 3.62
C ALA A 508 28.83 -40.73 2.32
N GLU A 509 29.56 -39.65 2.00
CA GLU A 509 29.33 -38.91 0.74
C GLU A 509 29.73 -39.73 -0.50
N ASP A 510 30.77 -40.59 -0.42
CA ASP A 510 31.07 -41.55 -1.50
C ASP A 510 29.95 -42.56 -1.73
N GLN A 511 29.39 -43.09 -0.64
CA GLN A 511 28.29 -44.04 -0.72
C GLN A 511 27.04 -43.37 -1.31
N ARG A 512 26.77 -42.12 -0.90
CA ARG A 512 25.68 -41.31 -1.45
C ARG A 512 25.87 -41.05 -2.94
N LEU A 513 27.07 -40.64 -3.38
CA LEU A 513 27.36 -40.42 -4.80
C LEU A 513 27.22 -41.70 -5.62
N LYS A 514 27.63 -42.86 -5.08
CA LYS A 514 27.44 -44.17 -5.73
C LYS A 514 25.96 -44.54 -5.82
N GLN A 515 25.18 -44.34 -4.76
CA GLN A 515 23.73 -44.57 -4.77
C GLN A 515 23.02 -43.64 -5.77
N VAL A 516 23.41 -42.36 -5.83
CA VAL A 516 22.87 -41.41 -6.82
C VAL A 516 23.23 -41.84 -8.24
N ALA A 517 24.46 -42.31 -8.49
CA ALA A 517 24.88 -42.80 -9.79
C ALA A 517 24.14 -44.08 -10.22
N GLU A 518 23.95 -45.03 -9.30
CA GLU A 518 23.17 -46.25 -9.54
C GLU A 518 21.69 -45.92 -9.81
N MET A 519 21.12 -45.00 -9.04
CA MET A 519 19.75 -44.50 -9.26
C MET A 519 19.63 -43.73 -10.58
N MET A 520 20.67 -43.00 -11.00
CA MET A 520 20.72 -42.30 -12.29
C MET A 520 20.75 -43.25 -13.50
N GLN A 521 21.23 -44.49 -13.33
CA GLN A 521 21.18 -45.53 -14.37
C GLN A 521 19.78 -46.14 -14.54
N ILE A 522 18.93 -46.06 -13.50
CA ILE A 522 17.54 -46.52 -13.57
C ILE A 522 16.70 -45.47 -14.29
N ASP A 523 15.87 -45.93 -15.23
CA ASP A 523 14.97 -45.11 -16.03
C ASP A 523 14.00 -44.28 -15.15
N GLU A 524 13.78 -43.00 -15.48
CA GLU A 524 13.14 -42.02 -14.58
C GLU A 524 11.75 -42.45 -14.09
N ARG A 525 11.00 -43.16 -14.92
CA ARG A 525 9.65 -43.66 -14.59
C ARG A 525 9.63 -44.82 -13.59
N LYS A 526 10.77 -45.50 -13.41
CA LYS A 526 10.91 -46.64 -12.49
C LYS A 526 11.54 -46.25 -11.15
N ARG A 527 11.92 -44.97 -10.96
CA ARG A 527 12.45 -44.49 -9.69
C ARG A 527 11.32 -44.29 -8.67
N PRO A 528 11.42 -44.85 -7.46
CA PRO A 528 10.41 -44.65 -6.41
C PRO A 528 10.30 -43.17 -6.01
N TYR A 529 9.07 -42.72 -5.77
CA TYR A 529 8.78 -41.33 -5.42
C TYR A 529 9.47 -40.94 -4.10
N ASN A 530 10.13 -39.77 -4.08
CA ASN A 530 10.85 -39.21 -2.94
C ASN A 530 12.22 -39.86 -2.59
N SER A 531 12.81 -40.68 -3.47
CA SER A 531 14.05 -41.44 -3.19
C SER A 531 15.33 -40.60 -3.03
N LEU A 532 15.30 -39.30 -3.34
CA LEU A 532 16.48 -38.41 -3.29
C LEU A 532 16.35 -37.29 -2.23
N LYS A 533 15.29 -37.29 -1.41
CA LYS A 533 14.98 -36.18 -0.50
C LYS A 533 15.03 -36.62 0.96
N GLU A 534 16.20 -36.47 1.58
CA GLU A 534 16.32 -36.41 3.04
C GLU A 534 16.24 -34.95 3.48
N VAL A 535 15.27 -34.59 4.32
CA VAL A 535 15.14 -33.24 4.88
C VAL A 535 15.76 -33.24 6.28
N ARG A 536 17.09 -33.11 6.32
CA ARG A 536 17.88 -32.89 7.53
C ARG A 536 18.93 -31.82 7.22
N GLU A 537 19.17 -30.91 8.16
CA GLU A 537 20.23 -29.90 8.04
C GLU A 537 21.61 -30.58 8.07
N PRO A 538 22.47 -30.38 7.04
CA PRO A 538 23.80 -30.98 6.99
C PRO A 538 24.69 -30.50 8.14
N THR A 539 25.44 -31.42 8.73
CA THR A 539 26.45 -31.09 9.76
C THR A 539 27.67 -30.40 9.15
N GLU A 540 28.46 -29.68 9.96
CA GLU A 540 29.65 -28.94 9.49
C GLU A 540 30.66 -29.87 8.78
N GLU A 541 30.85 -31.08 9.29
CA GLU A 541 31.76 -32.10 8.75
C GLU A 541 31.26 -32.67 7.42
N GLU A 542 29.93 -32.83 7.25
CA GLU A 542 29.30 -33.24 5.98
C GLU A 542 29.41 -32.14 4.93
N MET A 543 29.26 -30.86 5.33
CA MET A 543 29.47 -29.73 4.44
C MET A 543 30.93 -29.62 3.97
N GLU A 544 31.90 -29.90 4.84
CA GLU A 544 33.32 -29.92 4.49
C GLU A 544 33.65 -31.09 3.55
N ALA A 545 33.14 -32.29 3.84
CA ALA A 545 33.28 -33.45 2.96
C ALA A 545 32.69 -33.19 1.55
N PHE A 546 31.52 -32.56 1.49
CA PHE A 546 30.90 -32.14 0.23
C PHE A 546 31.75 -31.10 -0.51
N ARG A 547 32.29 -30.09 0.19
CA ARG A 547 33.18 -29.07 -0.41
C ARG A 547 34.47 -29.66 -0.96
N MET A 548 35.04 -30.68 -0.32
CA MET A 548 36.26 -31.35 -0.80
C MET A 548 36.01 -32.23 -2.03
N LYS A 549 34.82 -32.83 -2.16
CA LYS A 549 34.50 -33.72 -3.29
C LYS A 549 33.80 -33.05 -4.46
N ARG A 550 33.24 -31.86 -4.25
CA ARG A 550 32.63 -31.09 -5.32
C ARG A 550 33.68 -30.74 -6.37
N SER A 551 33.58 -31.37 -7.54
CA SER A 551 34.35 -30.95 -8.70
C SER A 551 33.98 -29.51 -9.07
N ARG A 552 35.00 -28.67 -9.27
CA ARG A 552 34.81 -27.31 -9.75
C ARG A 552 34.85 -27.35 -11.27
N PRO A 553 33.76 -26.97 -11.97
CA PRO A 553 33.74 -26.98 -13.43
C PRO A 553 34.74 -25.98 -14.03
N ASP A 554 35.19 -25.00 -13.24
CA ASP A 554 36.16 -23.96 -13.64
C ASP A 554 37.63 -24.35 -13.40
N ASP A 555 37.91 -25.58 -12.92
CA ASP A 555 39.28 -26.06 -12.73
C ASP A 555 39.86 -26.56 -14.06
N PRO A 556 40.91 -25.93 -14.62
CA PRO A 556 41.51 -26.31 -15.89
C PRO A 556 42.15 -27.72 -15.87
N MET A 557 42.37 -28.32 -14.69
CA MET A 557 42.82 -29.70 -14.55
C MET A 557 41.67 -30.72 -14.49
N ALA A 558 40.42 -30.30 -14.34
CA ALA A 558 39.27 -31.21 -14.23
C ALA A 558 39.07 -32.09 -15.48
N SER A 559 39.43 -31.60 -16.66
CA SER A 559 39.39 -32.37 -17.92
C SER A 559 40.43 -33.48 -18.01
N PHE A 560 41.51 -33.41 -17.22
CA PHE A 560 42.61 -34.38 -17.22
C PHE A 560 42.49 -35.44 -16.12
N LEU A 561 41.66 -35.20 -15.10
CA LEU A 561 41.44 -36.12 -13.98
C LEU A 561 40.38 -37.21 -14.27
N ASN A 562 39.63 -37.08 -15.37
CA ASN A 562 38.55 -37.99 -15.77
C ASN A 562 38.91 -38.90 -16.97
N GLN A 563 40.21 -39.10 -17.25
CA GLN A 563 40.70 -40.12 -18.19
C GLN A 563 41.24 -41.35 -17.47
#